data_AF-A0AAV6TPM2-F1
#
_entry.id   AF-A0AAV6TPM2-F1
#
_cell.length_a   1.000
_cell.length_b   1.000
_cell.length_c   1.000
_cell.angle_alpha   90.00
_cell.angle_beta   90.00
_cell.angle_gamma   90.00
#
_symmetry.space_group_name_H-M   'P 1'
#
loop_
_entity.id
_entity.type
_entity.pdbx_description
1 polymer ?
#
loop_
_entity_poly.entity_id
_entity_poly.type
_entity_poly.pdbx_seq_one_letter_code
_entity_poly.pdbx_strand_id
1 'polypeptide(L)'
;MTPDVETPQNSESVVSSVAHSEGEGSDSILPTCAVRVRNAGLGSRSKIVSVLFDSASSCSFVTRDIARELNLLVTRKEILDICTFGNSPTKTAFDVTTVSICNVNDPSRWAKVEVFITDKISHARIGIPKNVKQMLANVSIPAREVALVEGKREIDVLLGCDVMWRFQTGNRIELEKGLYCIETLFGFFVSGTARSSDNFKSLVNLCVLGKSEIERDRNTESLIKKGEDENLNLELKKLWELDNLFISNEGESSLLNSEVEVLRDFENNLKYDNERYEVGLPFKGEVDLPDNFEVSKRRLNSLVSRFRRDPVLYENYKSVFEEQLMSGVIEQVDITKDDLVDRIYYAPHHPVIREQKESNRTRLRIVFDMSSKERGSLSLNDNLHSGPNLNPNLLILLLKFRMNGIGIVADIERAFLSIGLKEVDRNCQRFLWIDKIPPTEIKFYRNTTVSFGVKSSPFHLAATIKHHVRTFGNSNPAAYKALNDCLYVDDLIISLNDINEAVETCKDAKNILASANMNLREWRTNSPELATIWQDNNFEKKPEDNLIAIKASPTFRSSYFS
;
A
#
# COMPACT_ATOMS: atom_id res chain seq x y z
N MET A 1 50.93 -9.64 5.42
CA MET A 1 49.87 -9.82 4.42
C MET A 1 49.00 -10.96 4.88
N THR A 2 47.95 -10.61 5.61
CA THR A 2 46.87 -11.49 6.07
C THR A 2 45.85 -11.64 4.95
N PRO A 3 45.31 -12.84 4.68
CA PRO A 3 43.97 -12.98 4.11
C PRO A 3 42.96 -13.18 5.24
N ASP A 4 41.80 -12.59 5.02
CA ASP A 4 40.73 -12.35 5.98
C ASP A 4 40.08 -13.62 6.54
N VAL A 5 39.70 -13.52 7.82
CA VAL A 5 38.83 -14.46 8.53
C VAL A 5 37.39 -14.09 8.19
N GLU A 6 36.71 -14.90 7.37
CA GLU A 6 35.27 -14.80 7.18
C GLU A 6 34.54 -15.23 8.46
N THR A 7 33.76 -14.30 9.03
CA THR A 7 32.77 -14.54 10.08
C THR A 7 31.62 -15.40 9.57
N PRO A 8 30.99 -16.28 10.40
CA PRO A 8 29.84 -17.06 9.98
C PRO A 8 28.64 -16.16 9.72
N GLN A 9 28.00 -16.29 8.56
CA GLN A 9 26.69 -15.69 8.28
C GLN A 9 25.64 -16.33 9.23
N ASN A 10 24.93 -15.51 9.99
CA ASN A 10 23.69 -15.91 10.66
C ASN A 10 22.64 -16.23 9.58
N SER A 11 22.32 -17.50 9.39
CA SER A 11 21.14 -17.92 8.62
C SER A 11 19.94 -18.02 9.56
N GLU A 12 18.99 -17.09 9.46
CA GLU A 12 17.68 -17.21 10.13
C GLU A 12 16.76 -18.15 9.32
N SER A 13 16.33 -19.25 9.93
CA SER A 13 15.41 -20.23 9.34
C SER A 13 13.99 -20.02 9.87
N VAL A 14 13.10 -19.58 8.98
CA VAL A 14 11.66 -19.43 9.24
C VAL A 14 10.97 -20.75 8.89
N VAL A 15 10.17 -21.28 9.82
CA VAL A 15 9.39 -22.52 9.65
C VAL A 15 7.92 -22.20 9.55
N SER A 16 7.29 -22.53 8.43
CA SER A 16 5.83 -22.58 8.32
C SER A 16 5.32 -24.00 8.59
N SER A 17 4.31 -24.15 9.44
CA SER A 17 3.62 -25.44 9.64
C SER A 17 2.11 -25.24 9.82
N VAL A 18 1.31 -26.09 9.17
CA VAL A 18 -0.16 -26.01 9.16
C VAL A 18 -0.74 -26.63 10.44
N ALA A 19 -1.60 -25.88 11.14
CA ALA A 19 -2.39 -26.40 12.26
C ALA A 19 -3.64 -27.13 11.75
N HIS A 20 -3.99 -28.23 12.40
CA HIS A 20 -5.12 -29.10 12.04
C HIS A 20 -6.47 -28.52 12.51
N SER A 21 -7.54 -28.73 11.74
CA SER A 21 -8.91 -28.71 12.22
C SER A 21 -9.50 -30.13 12.17
N GLU A 22 -10.06 -30.59 13.29
CA GLU A 22 -10.82 -31.84 13.35
C GLU A 22 -12.17 -31.64 12.66
N GLY A 23 -12.29 -32.15 11.45
CA GLY A 23 -13.57 -32.35 10.77
C GLY A 23 -13.65 -33.79 10.27
N GLU A 24 -14.63 -34.56 10.75
CA GLU A 24 -14.99 -35.82 10.10
C GLU A 24 -15.55 -35.49 8.71
N GLY A 25 -14.73 -35.66 7.67
CA GLY A 25 -15.18 -35.53 6.27
C GLY A 25 -14.25 -34.81 5.29
N SER A 26 -12.92 -34.89 5.44
CA SER A 26 -12.03 -34.39 4.38
C SER A 26 -11.83 -35.45 3.29
N ASP A 27 -12.41 -35.22 2.10
CA ASP A 27 -12.15 -36.00 0.88
C ASP A 27 -10.72 -35.83 0.34
N SER A 28 -9.95 -34.88 0.90
CA SER A 28 -8.56 -34.62 0.52
C SER A 28 -7.60 -35.59 1.22
N ILE A 29 -6.78 -36.25 0.41
CA ILE A 29 -5.75 -37.19 0.85
C ILE A 29 -4.41 -36.44 0.87
N LEU A 30 -3.78 -36.45 2.04
CA LEU A 30 -2.48 -35.85 2.23
C LEU A 30 -1.37 -36.75 1.66
N PRO A 31 -0.34 -36.15 1.04
CA PRO A 31 0.77 -36.84 0.38
C PRO A 31 1.63 -37.59 1.41
N THR A 32 1.22 -38.80 1.74
CA THR A 32 1.84 -39.64 2.75
C THR A 32 2.43 -40.91 2.15
N CYS A 33 3.63 -41.30 2.61
CA CYS A 33 4.35 -42.49 2.16
C CYS A 33 4.85 -43.31 3.36
N ALA A 34 4.86 -44.63 3.23
CA ALA A 34 5.53 -45.50 4.19
C ALA A 34 7.01 -45.68 3.81
N VAL A 35 7.91 -45.37 4.74
CA VAL A 35 9.36 -45.51 4.52
C VAL A 35 10.02 -46.25 5.66
N ARG A 36 11.20 -46.81 5.41
CA ARG A 36 12.07 -47.33 6.46
C ARG A 36 13.10 -46.26 6.86
N VAL A 37 13.09 -45.84 8.12
CA VAL A 37 14.10 -44.94 8.69
C VAL A 37 15.13 -45.74 9.47
N ARG A 38 16.41 -45.41 9.29
CA ARG A 38 17.54 -46.01 10.01
C ARG A 38 18.49 -44.94 10.53
N ASN A 39 19.22 -45.27 11.60
CA ASN A 39 20.32 -44.45 12.09
C ASN A 39 21.48 -44.46 11.08
N ALA A 40 22.01 -43.29 10.74
CA ALA A 40 23.08 -43.14 9.77
C ALA A 40 24.47 -43.62 10.27
N GLY A 41 24.66 -43.75 11.60
CA GLY A 41 25.96 -44.05 12.23
C GLY A 41 26.08 -45.43 12.91
N LEU A 42 24.97 -46.10 13.23
CA LEU A 42 24.94 -47.44 13.85
C LEU A 42 23.92 -48.34 13.13
N GLY A 43 24.41 -49.21 12.26
CA GLY A 43 23.62 -49.95 11.26
C GLY A 43 22.75 -51.11 11.76
N SER A 44 22.14 -51.05 12.95
CA SER A 44 21.32 -52.18 13.47
C SER A 44 19.86 -51.88 13.77
N ARG A 45 19.45 -50.60 13.94
CA ARG A 45 18.05 -50.25 14.23
C ARG A 45 17.38 -49.55 13.05
N SER A 46 16.25 -50.08 12.62
CA SER A 46 15.41 -49.46 11.60
C SER A 46 13.93 -49.62 11.95
N LYS A 47 13.11 -48.64 11.59
CA LYS A 47 11.66 -48.67 11.80
C LYS A 47 10.94 -48.23 10.54
N ILE A 48 9.80 -48.86 10.26
CA ILE A 48 8.91 -48.40 9.19
C ILE A 48 7.97 -47.36 9.79
N VAL A 49 7.93 -46.18 9.17
CA VAL A 49 7.26 -44.99 9.69
C VAL A 49 6.44 -44.32 8.60
N SER A 50 5.50 -43.46 9.00
CA SER A 50 4.71 -42.64 8.07
C SER A 50 5.39 -41.30 7.82
N VAL A 51 5.63 -40.98 6.55
CA VAL A 51 6.20 -39.70 6.11
C VAL A 51 5.12 -38.85 5.47
N LEU A 52 5.05 -37.57 5.82
CA LEU A 52 4.28 -36.55 5.12
C LEU A 52 5.20 -35.69 4.25
N PHE A 53 4.83 -35.47 2.99
CA PHE A 53 5.50 -34.51 2.10
C PHE A 53 4.74 -33.18 2.12
N ASP A 54 5.22 -32.18 2.85
CA ASP A 54 4.48 -30.92 3.05
C ASP A 54 5.14 -29.73 2.34
N SER A 55 4.62 -29.35 1.18
CA SER A 55 5.14 -28.23 0.39
C SER A 55 4.99 -26.87 1.08
N ALA A 56 4.15 -26.79 2.10
CA ALA A 56 4.00 -25.58 2.92
C ALA A 56 4.99 -25.54 4.08
N SER A 57 5.79 -26.60 4.32
CA SER A 57 6.85 -26.57 5.32
C SER A 57 8.21 -26.29 4.69
N SER A 58 8.93 -25.31 5.21
CA SER A 58 10.29 -24.94 4.76
C SER A 58 11.38 -25.84 5.33
N CYS A 59 11.06 -26.69 6.32
CA CYS A 59 12.01 -27.55 7.03
C CYS A 59 11.45 -28.95 7.24
N SER A 60 12.34 -29.93 7.36
CA SER A 60 11.97 -31.33 7.63
C SER A 60 12.06 -31.68 9.12
N PHE A 61 11.13 -32.50 9.61
CA PHE A 61 11.01 -32.86 11.02
C PHE A 61 10.93 -34.37 11.25
N VAL A 62 11.35 -34.82 12.42
CA VAL A 62 11.14 -36.18 12.94
C VAL A 62 10.61 -36.10 14.36
N THR A 63 9.71 -37.02 14.71
CA THR A 63 9.20 -37.09 16.09
C THR A 63 10.29 -37.56 17.06
N ARG A 64 10.23 -37.01 18.28
CA ARG A 64 11.16 -37.34 19.37
C ARG A 64 11.13 -38.82 19.73
N ASP A 65 9.99 -39.47 19.57
CA ASP A 65 9.83 -40.91 19.80
C ASP A 65 10.67 -41.74 18.83
N ILE A 66 10.62 -41.41 17.53
CA ILE A 66 11.44 -42.08 16.51
C ILE A 66 12.92 -41.79 16.72
N ALA A 67 13.27 -40.55 17.08
CA ALA A 67 14.64 -40.18 17.37
C ALA A 67 15.23 -40.99 18.54
N ARG A 68 14.46 -41.17 19.62
CA ARG A 68 14.85 -42.00 20.77
C ARG A 68 14.96 -43.48 20.42
N GLU A 69 13.98 -44.03 19.71
CA GLU A 69 13.95 -45.46 19.38
C GLU A 69 15.13 -45.89 18.48
N LEU A 70 15.46 -45.04 17.51
CA LEU A 70 16.58 -45.24 16.59
C LEU A 70 17.93 -44.77 17.17
N ASN A 71 17.96 -44.26 18.41
CA ASN A 71 19.15 -43.68 19.06
C ASN A 71 19.86 -42.65 18.17
N LEU A 72 19.11 -41.73 17.57
CA LEU A 72 19.67 -40.70 16.71
C LEU A 72 20.53 -39.72 17.52
N LEU A 73 21.70 -39.37 16.99
CA LEU A 73 22.62 -38.43 17.63
C LEU A 73 22.27 -37.00 17.24
N VAL A 74 22.01 -36.17 18.24
CA VAL A 74 21.83 -34.73 18.05
C VAL A 74 23.16 -34.13 17.59
N THR A 75 23.15 -33.51 16.41
CA THR A 75 24.33 -32.88 15.80
C THR A 75 24.52 -31.45 16.29
N ARG A 76 23.42 -30.70 16.45
CA ARG A 76 23.40 -29.31 16.94
C ARG A 76 22.00 -28.90 17.44
N LYS A 77 21.90 -27.68 17.98
CA LYS A 77 20.63 -27.03 18.32
C LYS A 77 20.45 -25.76 17.50
N GLU A 78 19.23 -25.50 17.06
CA GLU A 78 18.86 -24.30 16.32
C GLU A 78 17.57 -23.71 16.87
N ILE A 79 17.40 -22.40 16.75
CA ILE A 79 16.17 -21.71 17.14
C ILE A 79 15.43 -21.36 15.86
N LEU A 80 14.18 -21.83 15.76
CA LEU A 80 13.32 -21.60 14.60
C LEU A 80 12.17 -20.68 14.98
N ASP A 81 11.84 -19.77 14.08
CA ASP A 81 10.59 -19.00 14.11
C ASP A 81 9.48 -19.88 13.52
N ILE A 82 8.60 -20.41 14.37
CA ILE A 82 7.46 -21.22 13.96
C ILE A 82 6.27 -20.31 13.66
N CYS A 83 5.94 -20.19 12.38
CA CYS A 83 4.75 -19.50 11.88
C CYS A 83 3.64 -20.54 11.63
N THR A 84 2.65 -20.58 12.52
CA THR A 84 1.44 -21.42 12.33
C THR A 84 0.28 -20.58 11.83
N PHE A 85 -0.64 -21.18 11.06
CA PHE A 85 -1.82 -20.50 10.52
C PHE A 85 -2.61 -19.74 11.60
N GLY A 86 -2.75 -18.42 11.42
CA GLY A 86 -3.53 -17.56 12.29
C GLY A 86 -2.88 -17.18 13.64
N ASN A 87 -1.67 -17.64 13.93
CA ASN A 87 -0.95 -17.27 15.16
C ASN A 87 0.31 -16.46 14.84
N SER A 88 0.71 -15.61 15.79
CA SER A 88 2.00 -14.92 15.76
C SER A 88 3.16 -15.93 15.75
N PRO A 89 4.29 -15.61 15.07
CA PRO A 89 5.48 -16.44 15.07
C PRO A 89 5.96 -16.76 16.49
N THR A 90 6.33 -18.00 16.75
CA THR A 90 6.86 -18.44 18.05
C THR A 90 8.29 -18.96 17.92
N LYS A 91 9.22 -18.35 18.66
CA LYS A 91 10.63 -18.80 18.71
C LYS A 91 10.77 -20.05 19.55
N THR A 92 11.19 -21.15 18.94
CA THR A 92 11.36 -22.44 19.63
C THR A 92 12.71 -23.06 19.27
N ALA A 93 13.41 -23.60 20.27
CA ALA A 93 14.67 -24.31 20.07
C ALA A 93 14.42 -25.78 19.73
N PHE A 94 15.09 -26.26 18.68
CA PHE A 94 15.02 -27.63 18.18
C PHE A 94 16.40 -28.29 18.18
N ASP A 95 16.41 -29.58 18.49
CA ASP A 95 17.58 -30.43 18.26
C ASP A 95 17.61 -30.85 16.78
N VAL A 96 18.77 -30.82 16.15
CA VAL A 96 18.97 -31.24 14.75
C VAL A 96 19.65 -32.59 14.72
N THR A 97 19.22 -33.47 13.82
CA THR A 97 19.83 -34.79 13.60
C THR A 97 19.79 -35.18 12.13
N THR A 98 20.57 -36.18 11.73
CA THR A 98 20.48 -36.78 10.39
C THR A 98 19.82 -38.16 10.45
N VAL A 99 18.83 -38.37 9.59
CA VAL A 99 18.16 -39.67 9.37
C VAL A 99 18.49 -40.23 8.00
N SER A 100 18.57 -41.55 7.89
CA SER A 100 18.62 -42.23 6.59
C SER A 100 17.25 -42.81 6.28
N ILE A 101 16.61 -42.29 5.23
CA ILE A 101 15.29 -42.70 4.76
C ILE A 101 15.48 -43.66 3.58
N CYS A 102 14.83 -44.82 3.62
CA CYS A 102 14.95 -45.88 2.64
C CYS A 102 13.58 -46.34 2.17
N ASN A 103 13.48 -46.78 0.91
CA ASN A 103 12.32 -47.49 0.43
C ASN A 103 12.10 -48.79 1.27
N VAL A 104 10.84 -49.12 1.51
CA VAL A 104 10.46 -50.30 2.33
C VAL A 104 10.81 -51.62 1.62
N ASN A 105 10.65 -51.68 0.31
CA ASN A 105 10.84 -52.89 -0.50
C ASN A 105 12.24 -52.96 -1.11
N ASP A 106 12.86 -51.81 -1.38
CA ASP A 106 14.18 -51.72 -2.00
C ASP A 106 15.16 -50.89 -1.14
N PRO A 107 15.95 -51.53 -0.26
CA PRO A 107 16.92 -50.84 0.58
C PRO A 107 18.03 -50.10 -0.19
N SER A 108 18.20 -50.37 -1.50
CA SER A 108 19.17 -49.67 -2.34
C SER A 108 18.72 -48.23 -2.66
N ARG A 109 17.41 -47.97 -2.64
CA ARG A 109 16.83 -46.63 -2.78
C ARG A 109 16.76 -45.95 -1.42
N TRP A 110 17.74 -45.09 -1.13
CA TRP A 110 17.82 -44.36 0.13
C TRP A 110 18.43 -42.97 -0.02
N ALA A 111 18.15 -42.09 0.95
CA ALA A 111 18.79 -40.79 1.08
C ALA A 111 19.04 -40.43 2.55
N LYS A 112 20.04 -39.57 2.78
CA LYS A 112 20.27 -38.93 4.09
C LYS A 112 19.58 -37.57 4.09
N VAL A 113 18.86 -37.29 5.17
CA VAL A 113 18.09 -36.06 5.37
C VAL A 113 18.41 -35.53 6.75
N GLU A 114 18.72 -34.23 6.81
CA GLU A 114 18.80 -33.51 8.07
C GLU A 114 17.41 -33.07 8.51
N VAL A 115 17.08 -33.30 9.77
CA VAL A 115 15.74 -33.08 10.31
C VAL A 115 15.80 -32.49 11.71
N PHE A 116 14.78 -31.69 12.04
CA PHE A 116 14.56 -31.15 13.38
C PHE A 116 13.74 -32.13 14.23
N ILE A 117 14.12 -32.32 15.49
CA ILE A 117 13.42 -33.20 16.42
C ILE A 117 12.30 -32.42 17.12
N THR A 118 11.06 -32.79 16.84
CA THR A 118 9.86 -32.22 17.49
C THR A 118 9.15 -33.26 18.35
N ASP A 119 8.41 -32.83 19.37
CA ASP A 119 7.58 -33.75 20.17
C ASP A 119 6.45 -34.35 19.32
N LYS A 120 5.86 -33.56 18.43
CA LYS A 120 4.74 -33.98 17.61
C LYS A 120 4.68 -33.19 16.31
N ILE A 121 4.42 -33.88 15.20
CA ILE A 121 4.29 -33.26 13.88
C ILE A 121 2.82 -32.91 13.61
N SER A 122 1.90 -33.83 13.90
CA SER A 122 0.47 -33.58 13.76
C SER A 122 -0.34 -34.39 14.77
N HIS A 123 -1.49 -33.86 15.18
CA HIS A 123 -2.50 -34.60 15.94
C HIS A 123 -3.41 -35.44 15.02
N ALA A 124 -3.37 -35.18 13.72
CA ALA A 124 -4.17 -35.92 12.74
C ALA A 124 -3.65 -37.35 12.60
N ARG A 125 -4.59 -38.30 12.58
CA ARG A 125 -4.31 -39.67 12.17
C ARG A 125 -4.76 -39.87 10.74
N ILE A 126 -3.80 -40.04 9.84
CA ILE A 126 -4.03 -40.13 8.40
C ILE A 126 -4.09 -41.60 8.02
N GLY A 127 -5.06 -41.96 7.18
CA GLY A 127 -5.19 -43.31 6.63
C GLY A 127 -5.72 -43.24 5.20
N ILE A 128 -5.42 -44.27 4.41
CA ILE A 128 -5.91 -44.37 3.04
C ILE A 128 -7.34 -44.94 3.04
N PRO A 129 -8.33 -44.24 2.43
CA PRO A 129 -9.68 -44.73 2.25
C PRO A 129 -9.75 -46.08 1.51
N LYS A 130 -10.79 -46.89 1.79
CA LYS A 130 -10.93 -48.24 1.22
C LYS A 130 -11.07 -48.25 -0.31
N ASN A 131 -11.78 -47.28 -0.88
CA ASN A 131 -11.91 -47.09 -2.33
C ASN A 131 -10.55 -46.84 -3.00
N VAL A 132 -9.69 -46.02 -2.39
CA VAL A 132 -8.35 -45.74 -2.94
C VAL A 132 -7.47 -46.98 -2.92
N LYS A 133 -7.59 -47.86 -1.91
CA LYS A 133 -6.88 -49.15 -1.91
C LYS A 133 -7.28 -50.03 -3.11
N GLN A 134 -8.54 -50.02 -3.52
CA GLN A 134 -9.00 -50.74 -4.71
C GLN A 134 -8.45 -50.11 -6.00
N MET A 135 -8.43 -48.78 -6.09
CA MET A 135 -7.89 -48.07 -7.24
C MET A 135 -6.38 -48.33 -7.43
N LEU A 136 -5.62 -48.36 -6.33
CA LEU A 136 -4.19 -48.70 -6.36
C LEU A 136 -3.93 -50.12 -6.88
N ALA A 137 -4.79 -51.08 -6.51
CA ALA A 137 -4.71 -52.44 -7.02
C ALA A 137 -4.96 -52.50 -8.53
N ASN A 138 -5.89 -51.69 -9.06
CA ASN A 138 -6.19 -51.63 -10.50
C ASN A 138 -5.01 -51.11 -11.35
N VAL A 139 -4.16 -50.25 -10.78
CA VAL A 139 -2.95 -49.73 -11.45
C VAL A 139 -1.68 -50.50 -11.07
N SER A 140 -1.82 -51.68 -10.46
CA SER A 140 -0.70 -52.55 -10.04
C SER A 140 0.29 -51.90 -9.06
N ILE A 141 -0.14 -50.89 -8.29
CA ILE A 141 0.68 -50.30 -7.21
C ILE A 141 0.34 -51.00 -5.89
N PRO A 142 1.30 -51.64 -5.20
CA PRO A 142 1.05 -52.26 -3.91
C PRO A 142 0.68 -51.20 -2.87
N ALA A 143 -0.45 -51.35 -2.17
CA ALA A 143 -0.87 -50.39 -1.13
C ALA A 143 0.19 -50.15 -0.04
N ARG A 144 1.06 -51.15 0.21
CA ARG A 144 2.21 -51.08 1.13
C ARG A 144 3.31 -50.10 0.69
N GLU A 145 3.38 -49.75 -0.59
CA GLU A 145 4.28 -48.74 -1.13
C GLU A 145 3.73 -47.32 -1.02
N VAL A 146 2.43 -47.20 -0.72
CA VAL A 146 1.73 -45.92 -0.57
C VAL A 146 1.57 -45.54 0.89
N ALA A 147 1.09 -46.44 1.74
CA ALA A 147 1.09 -46.21 3.18
C ALA A 147 1.14 -47.53 3.95
N LEU A 148 1.44 -47.44 5.24
CA LEU A 148 1.37 -48.58 6.15
C LEU A 148 -0.08 -49.12 6.12
N VAL A 149 -0.21 -50.40 5.78
CA VAL A 149 -1.43 -50.98 5.20
C VAL A 149 -2.63 -51.00 6.16
N GLU A 150 -2.47 -50.72 7.46
CA GLU A 150 -3.58 -50.80 8.43
C GLU A 150 -3.59 -49.68 9.48
N GLY A 151 -4.78 -49.06 9.61
CA GLY A 151 -5.12 -48.03 10.61
C GLY A 151 -4.86 -46.60 10.16
N LYS A 152 -5.61 -45.64 10.74
CA LYS A 152 -5.20 -44.23 10.73
C LYS A 152 -3.95 -44.11 11.62
N ARG A 153 -2.85 -43.56 11.11
CA ARG A 153 -1.58 -43.42 11.84
C ARG A 153 -1.15 -41.97 11.96
N GLU A 154 -0.42 -41.69 13.03
CA GLU A 154 0.24 -40.40 13.22
C GLU A 154 1.43 -40.26 12.25
N ILE A 155 1.83 -39.02 11.99
CA ILE A 155 2.98 -38.71 11.14
C ILE A 155 4.24 -38.68 11.98
N ASP A 156 5.20 -39.50 11.59
CA ASP A 156 6.46 -39.71 12.29
C ASP A 156 7.59 -38.84 11.72
N VAL A 157 7.51 -38.54 10.42
CA VAL A 157 8.48 -37.71 9.70
C VAL A 157 7.74 -36.76 8.77
N LEU A 158 8.17 -35.51 8.73
CA LEU A 158 7.72 -34.50 7.76
C LEU A 158 8.90 -34.15 6.88
N LEU A 159 8.71 -34.19 5.56
CA LEU A 159 9.67 -33.70 4.59
C LEU A 159 9.14 -32.41 3.99
N GLY A 160 9.87 -31.32 4.24
CA GLY A 160 9.55 -29.98 3.73
C GLY A 160 10.12 -29.73 2.34
N CYS A 161 9.87 -28.52 1.84
CA CYS A 161 10.37 -28.03 0.55
C CYS A 161 11.89 -28.00 0.45
N ASP A 162 12.59 -27.98 1.59
CA ASP A 162 14.04 -28.11 1.69
C ASP A 162 14.58 -29.38 1.01
N VAL A 163 13.82 -30.48 1.04
CA VAL A 163 14.30 -31.77 0.53
C VAL A 163 13.30 -32.53 -0.35
N MET A 164 11.99 -32.31 -0.24
CA MET A 164 11.00 -33.17 -0.92
C MET A 164 11.17 -33.26 -2.43
N TRP A 165 11.53 -32.14 -3.08
CA TRP A 165 11.60 -32.05 -4.53
C TRP A 165 12.75 -32.89 -5.09
N ARG A 166 13.77 -33.17 -4.28
CA ARG A 166 14.89 -34.05 -4.62
C ARG A 166 14.49 -35.52 -4.74
N PHE A 167 13.36 -35.89 -4.15
CA PHE A 167 12.91 -37.29 -4.06
C PHE A 167 11.79 -37.61 -5.03
N GLN A 168 11.15 -36.63 -5.66
CA GLN A 168 10.13 -36.90 -6.68
C GLN A 168 10.80 -37.31 -7.99
N THR A 169 10.28 -38.36 -8.63
CA THR A 169 10.84 -38.88 -9.91
C THR A 169 10.25 -38.19 -11.14
N GLY A 170 9.15 -37.43 -10.96
CA GLY A 170 8.35 -36.86 -12.05
C GLY A 170 7.24 -37.79 -12.56
N ASN A 171 7.27 -39.08 -12.21
CA ASN A 171 6.22 -40.02 -12.59
C ASN A 171 4.97 -39.81 -11.73
N ARG A 172 3.81 -39.67 -12.39
CA ARG A 172 2.50 -39.60 -11.75
C ARG A 172 1.49 -40.47 -12.49
N ILE A 173 0.62 -41.12 -11.74
CA ILE A 173 -0.49 -41.91 -12.24
C ILE A 173 -1.79 -41.30 -11.74
N GLU A 174 -2.67 -40.93 -12.64
CA GLU A 174 -4.01 -40.47 -12.28
C GLU A 174 -4.86 -41.68 -11.89
N LEU A 175 -5.40 -41.67 -10.67
CA LEU A 175 -6.30 -42.72 -10.18
C LEU A 175 -7.76 -42.37 -10.53
N GLU A 176 -8.12 -41.10 -10.34
CA GLU A 176 -9.39 -40.48 -10.70
C GLU A 176 -9.15 -38.98 -10.93
N LYS A 177 -10.09 -38.30 -11.59
CA LYS A 177 -10.02 -36.86 -11.85
C LYS A 177 -9.77 -36.07 -10.56
N GLY A 178 -8.54 -35.57 -10.41
CA GLY A 178 -8.11 -34.79 -9.24
C GLY A 178 -7.47 -35.60 -8.11
N LEU A 179 -7.24 -36.90 -8.31
CA LEU A 179 -6.55 -37.79 -7.37
C LEU A 179 -5.40 -38.51 -8.06
N TYR A 180 -4.18 -38.31 -7.58
CA TYR A 180 -2.96 -38.80 -8.21
C TYR A 180 -2.11 -39.64 -7.27
N CYS A 181 -1.47 -40.65 -7.82
CA CYS A 181 -0.38 -41.39 -7.22
C CYS A 181 0.94 -40.85 -7.78
N ILE A 182 1.84 -40.38 -6.92
CA ILE A 182 3.10 -39.75 -7.32
C ILE A 182 4.26 -40.62 -6.85
N GLU A 183 5.17 -40.95 -7.77
CA GLU A 183 6.33 -41.78 -7.46
C GLU A 183 7.46 -40.93 -6.89
N THR A 184 7.99 -41.38 -5.75
CA THR A 184 9.19 -40.84 -5.11
C THR A 184 10.30 -41.88 -5.03
N LEU A 185 11.50 -41.46 -4.66
CA LEU A 185 12.63 -42.33 -4.35
C LEU A 185 12.26 -43.43 -3.33
N PHE A 186 11.35 -43.16 -2.39
CA PHE A 186 11.05 -44.07 -1.28
C PHE A 186 9.80 -44.93 -1.48
N GLY A 187 9.05 -44.72 -2.56
CA GLY A 187 7.76 -45.34 -2.80
C GLY A 187 6.79 -44.34 -3.42
N PHE A 188 5.51 -44.68 -3.43
CA PHE A 188 4.47 -43.80 -3.93
C PHE A 188 3.79 -43.05 -2.79
N PHE A 189 3.21 -41.90 -3.05
CA PHE A 189 2.18 -41.31 -2.18
C PHE A 189 0.95 -40.96 -3.00
N VAL A 190 -0.21 -40.92 -2.36
CA VAL A 190 -1.46 -40.47 -2.99
C VAL A 190 -1.78 -39.06 -2.50
N SER A 191 -2.14 -38.18 -3.42
CA SER A 191 -2.48 -36.79 -3.12
C SER A 191 -3.62 -36.32 -4.02
N GLY A 192 -4.53 -35.53 -3.46
CA GLY A 192 -5.68 -34.97 -4.17
C GLY A 192 -7.00 -35.28 -3.48
N THR A 193 -8.11 -35.04 -4.17
CA THR A 193 -9.46 -35.16 -3.59
C THR A 193 -10.15 -36.39 -4.17
N ALA A 194 -10.52 -37.34 -3.31
CA ALA A 194 -11.35 -38.49 -3.69
C ALA A 194 -12.82 -38.06 -3.58
N ARG A 195 -13.56 -37.99 -4.68
CA ARG A 195 -14.96 -37.51 -4.65
C ARG A 195 -15.86 -38.52 -3.94
N SER A 196 -16.37 -38.18 -2.75
CA SER A 196 -17.54 -38.84 -2.16
C SER A 196 -18.80 -38.09 -2.59
N SER A 197 -19.86 -38.82 -2.94
CA SER A 197 -21.10 -38.28 -3.53
C SER A 197 -22.08 -37.66 -2.52
N ASP A 198 -21.65 -37.26 -1.33
CA ASP A 198 -22.54 -36.69 -0.32
C ASP A 198 -22.06 -35.32 0.23
N ASN A 199 -22.98 -34.35 0.14
CA ASN A 199 -22.94 -32.95 0.59
C ASN A 199 -22.01 -32.61 1.77
N PHE A 200 -20.81 -32.01 1.62
CA PHE A 200 -20.13 -31.36 2.78
C PHE A 200 -19.16 -30.20 2.47
N LYS A 201 -18.89 -29.46 3.56
CA LYS A 201 -18.12 -28.20 3.73
C LYS A 201 -16.65 -28.34 3.31
N SER A 202 -16.15 -27.38 2.54
CA SER A 202 -14.74 -27.27 2.14
C SER A 202 -13.93 -26.45 3.14
N LEU A 203 -12.76 -26.95 3.55
CA LEU A 203 -11.76 -26.22 4.35
C LEU A 203 -10.67 -25.71 3.41
N VAL A 204 -10.30 -24.44 3.54
CA VAL A 204 -9.25 -23.79 2.75
C VAL A 204 -8.03 -23.59 3.66
N ASN A 205 -6.86 -24.07 3.23
CA ASN A 205 -5.58 -23.78 3.86
C ASN A 205 -4.90 -22.61 3.12
N LEU A 206 -4.63 -21.50 3.83
CA LEU A 206 -3.88 -20.35 3.32
C LEU A 206 -2.58 -20.24 4.11
N CYS A 207 -1.43 -20.06 3.45
CA CYS A 207 -0.12 -19.91 4.11
C CYS A 207 0.34 -18.45 4.02
N VAL A 208 0.71 -17.84 5.16
CA VAL A 208 1.27 -16.47 5.20
C VAL A 208 2.72 -16.56 5.70
N LEU A 209 3.65 -16.00 4.93
CA LEU A 209 5.06 -15.84 5.30
C LEU A 209 5.28 -14.41 5.81
N GLY A 210 5.57 -14.25 7.10
CA GLY A 210 5.98 -12.97 7.68
C GLY A 210 7.45 -13.01 8.08
N LYS A 211 8.25 -12.06 7.58
CA LYS A 211 9.57 -11.73 8.14
C LYS A 211 9.40 -10.50 9.04
N SER A 212 9.96 -10.54 10.24
CA SER A 212 10.12 -9.36 11.09
C SER A 212 11.59 -9.19 11.42
N GLU A 213 12.23 -8.18 10.82
CA GLU A 213 13.51 -7.66 11.29
C GLU A 213 13.22 -6.69 12.45
N ILE A 214 13.71 -7.02 13.65
CA ILE A 214 13.77 -6.08 14.77
C ILE A 214 15.23 -5.68 14.94
N GLU A 215 15.57 -4.47 14.49
CA GLU A 215 16.77 -3.79 14.93
C GLU A 215 16.65 -3.55 16.45
N ARG A 216 17.51 -4.23 17.23
CA ARG A 216 17.59 -4.02 18.68
C ARG A 216 18.34 -2.73 18.95
N ASP A 217 17.61 -1.63 19.13
CA ASP A 217 18.13 -0.49 19.87
C ASP A 217 18.07 -0.81 21.37
N ARG A 218 19.25 -0.99 21.98
CA ARG A 218 19.39 -1.18 23.43
C ARG A 218 19.16 0.16 24.10
N ASN A 219 17.91 0.49 24.46
CA ASN A 219 17.55 1.33 25.61
C ASN A 219 16.04 1.65 25.62
N THR A 220 15.18 0.66 25.83
CA THR A 220 13.79 0.90 26.33
C THR A 220 13.17 -0.40 26.83
N GLU A 221 13.81 -1.06 27.79
CA GLU A 221 13.12 -2.04 28.66
C GLU A 221 12.28 -1.28 29.71
N SER A 222 11.16 -0.69 29.26
CA SER A 222 9.96 -0.46 30.06
C SER A 222 9.00 0.36 29.21
N LEU A 223 7.72 -0.03 29.20
CA LEU A 223 6.57 0.68 28.61
C LEU A 223 6.10 0.22 27.22
N ILE A 224 5.96 -1.09 26.98
CA ILE A 224 5.03 -1.59 25.95
C ILE A 224 4.25 -2.78 26.52
N LYS A 225 3.18 -2.46 27.25
CA LYS A 225 2.03 -3.34 27.49
C LYS A 225 0.79 -2.46 27.34
N LYS A 226 0.37 -2.22 26.09
CA LYS A 226 -1.00 -1.83 25.67
C LYS A 226 -1.14 -1.27 24.24
N GLY A 227 -0.08 -1.25 23.41
CA GLY A 227 -0.14 -0.61 22.08
C GLY A 227 0.07 -1.50 20.85
N GLU A 228 0.32 -2.80 21.00
CA GLU A 228 0.76 -3.64 19.87
C GLU A 228 -0.39 -4.13 18.98
N ASP A 229 -1.61 -4.28 19.52
CA ASP A 229 -2.78 -4.74 18.75
C ASP A 229 -3.29 -3.72 17.72
N GLU A 230 -3.14 -2.42 17.98
CA GLU A 230 -3.55 -1.37 17.03
C GLU A 230 -2.56 -1.25 15.86
N ASN A 231 -1.27 -1.45 16.12
CA ASN A 231 -0.23 -1.33 15.10
C ASN A 231 -0.23 -2.54 14.14
N LEU A 232 -0.47 -3.75 14.68
CA LEU A 232 -0.57 -4.97 13.87
C LEU A 232 -1.82 -4.95 12.97
N ASN A 233 -2.96 -4.48 13.48
CA ASN A 233 -4.17 -4.31 12.68
C ASN A 233 -3.99 -3.24 11.58
N LEU A 234 -3.23 -2.18 11.85
CA LEU A 234 -2.94 -1.15 10.86
C LEU A 234 -1.99 -1.66 9.76
N GLU A 235 -1.02 -2.51 10.10
CA GLU A 235 -0.12 -3.14 9.12
C GLU A 235 -0.79 -4.26 8.33
N LEU A 236 -1.66 -5.07 8.96
CA LEU A 236 -2.52 -6.05 8.28
C LEU A 236 -3.51 -5.37 7.33
N LYS A 237 -4.09 -4.23 7.74
CA LYS A 237 -4.97 -3.43 6.88
C LYS A 237 -4.21 -2.89 5.67
N LYS A 238 -3.00 -2.36 5.85
CA LYS A 238 -2.11 -1.94 4.74
C LYS A 238 -1.71 -3.09 3.82
N LEU A 239 -1.51 -4.29 4.35
CA LEU A 239 -1.18 -5.49 3.57
C LEU A 239 -2.38 -5.96 2.74
N TRP A 240 -3.58 -5.97 3.30
CA TRP A 240 -4.83 -6.31 2.58
C TRP A 240 -5.25 -5.22 1.58
N GLU A 241 -4.93 -3.96 1.85
CA GLU A 241 -5.06 -2.86 0.88
C GLU A 241 -4.10 -3.04 -0.32
N LEU A 242 -2.94 -3.69 -0.12
CA LEU A 242 -1.99 -4.01 -1.20
C LEU A 242 -2.40 -5.25 -2.02
N ASP A 243 -3.00 -6.27 -1.40
CA ASP A 243 -3.51 -7.45 -2.12
C ASP A 243 -4.83 -7.17 -2.88
N ASN A 244 -5.51 -6.06 -2.58
CA ASN A 244 -6.66 -5.56 -3.34
C ASN A 244 -6.29 -4.77 -4.61
N LEU A 245 -5.03 -4.83 -5.05
CA LEU A 245 -4.67 -4.40 -6.40
C LEU A 245 -5.58 -5.13 -7.41
N PHE A 246 -6.53 -4.38 -7.96
CA PHE A 246 -7.42 -4.67 -9.10
C PHE A 246 -8.89 -5.04 -8.86
N ILE A 247 -9.39 -5.38 -7.67
CA ILE A 247 -10.84 -5.57 -7.45
C ILE A 247 -11.26 -5.19 -6.02
N SER A 248 -11.14 -3.93 -5.66
CA SER A 248 -12.10 -3.34 -4.75
C SER A 248 -12.76 -2.17 -5.47
N ASN A 249 -14.08 -2.27 -5.67
CA ASN A 249 -14.92 -1.12 -5.99
C ASN A 249 -14.89 -0.20 -4.75
N GLU A 250 -13.78 0.49 -4.53
CA GLU A 250 -13.66 1.54 -3.52
C GLU A 250 -14.23 2.84 -4.09
N GLY A 251 -15.51 2.77 -4.47
CA GLY A 251 -16.42 3.85 -4.18
C GLY A 251 -17.03 3.53 -2.82
N GLU A 252 -16.66 4.30 -1.79
CA GLU A 252 -17.44 4.51 -0.55
C GLU A 252 -17.18 3.70 0.74
N SER A 253 -16.14 2.87 0.92
CA SER A 253 -16.02 2.14 2.20
C SER A 253 -14.59 1.83 2.69
N SER A 254 -13.92 2.83 3.30
CA SER A 254 -12.91 2.64 4.37
C SER A 254 -12.55 3.94 5.11
N LEU A 255 -13.39 4.98 5.05
CA LEU A 255 -13.15 6.21 5.80
C LEU A 255 -13.27 5.92 7.31
N LEU A 256 -12.31 6.39 8.10
CA LEU A 256 -12.43 6.36 9.55
C LEU A 256 -13.65 7.20 9.97
N ASN A 257 -14.28 6.87 11.10
CA ASN A 257 -15.44 7.65 11.61
C ASN A 257 -15.14 9.15 11.70
N SER A 258 -13.92 9.53 12.11
CA SER A 258 -13.46 10.92 12.15
C SER A 258 -13.34 11.55 10.76
N GLU A 259 -13.03 10.79 9.71
CA GLU A 259 -12.96 11.31 8.34
C GLU A 259 -14.34 11.53 7.73
N VAL A 260 -15.31 10.66 8.09
CA VAL A 260 -16.72 10.83 7.72
C VAL A 260 -17.29 12.10 8.38
N GLU A 261 -16.96 12.35 9.65
CA GLU A 261 -17.32 13.58 10.35
C GLU A 261 -16.74 14.83 9.66
N VAL A 262 -15.45 14.82 9.33
CA VAL A 262 -14.81 15.94 8.61
C VAL A 262 -15.46 16.20 7.24
N LEU A 263 -15.86 15.16 6.51
CA LEU A 263 -16.59 15.31 5.25
C LEU A 263 -17.98 15.92 5.44
N ARG A 264 -18.72 15.45 6.45
CA ARG A 264 -20.05 16.02 6.77
C ARG A 264 -19.94 17.48 7.19
N ASP A 265 -18.96 17.80 8.03
CA ASP A 265 -18.69 19.17 8.45
C ASP A 265 -18.28 20.04 7.27
N PHE A 266 -17.46 19.52 6.35
CA PHE A 266 -17.14 20.20 5.11
C PHE A 266 -18.40 20.50 4.28
N GLU A 267 -19.26 19.50 4.02
CA GLU A 267 -20.48 19.68 3.24
C GLU A 267 -21.45 20.68 3.90
N ASN A 268 -21.62 20.62 5.21
CA ASN A 268 -22.44 21.56 5.97
C ASN A 268 -21.87 22.98 5.94
N ASN A 269 -20.55 23.12 5.85
CA ASN A 269 -19.87 24.40 5.82
C ASN A 269 -19.68 24.97 4.41
N LEU A 270 -19.78 24.15 3.37
CA LEU A 270 -19.58 24.56 1.98
C LEU A 270 -20.68 25.53 1.55
N LYS A 271 -20.29 26.71 1.07
CA LYS A 271 -21.19 27.67 0.45
C LYS A 271 -20.74 27.95 -0.98
N TYR A 272 -21.70 28.26 -1.83
CA TYR A 272 -21.45 28.68 -3.20
C TYR A 272 -22.25 29.96 -3.47
N ASP A 273 -21.58 31.04 -3.83
CA ASP A 273 -22.18 32.36 -4.07
C ASP A 273 -22.44 32.65 -5.56
N ASN A 274 -22.44 31.59 -6.39
CA ASN A 274 -22.49 31.62 -7.86
C ASN A 274 -21.20 32.07 -8.56
N GLU A 275 -20.17 32.45 -7.82
CA GLU A 275 -18.85 32.78 -8.39
C GLU A 275 -17.72 31.97 -7.77
N ARG A 276 -17.80 31.68 -6.47
CA ARG A 276 -16.75 31.04 -5.70
C ARG A 276 -17.33 30.11 -4.64
N TYR A 277 -16.64 28.98 -4.42
CA TYR A 277 -16.91 28.14 -3.25
C TYR A 277 -16.22 28.72 -2.02
N GLU A 278 -16.90 28.70 -0.88
CA GLU A 278 -16.35 29.08 0.41
C GLU A 278 -16.38 27.91 1.39
N VAL A 279 -15.25 27.69 2.08
CA VAL A 279 -15.05 26.58 3.03
C VAL A 279 -14.63 27.09 4.40
N GLY A 280 -14.91 26.31 5.45
CA GLY A 280 -14.39 26.56 6.80
C GLY A 280 -13.13 25.70 7.08
N LEU A 281 -12.28 26.15 8.00
CA LEU A 281 -11.14 25.34 8.44
C LEU A 281 -11.60 24.18 9.34
N PRO A 282 -11.14 22.94 9.11
CA PRO A 282 -11.60 21.78 9.86
C PRO A 282 -10.82 21.63 11.18
N PHE A 283 -11.19 22.43 12.18
CA PHE A 283 -10.59 22.37 13.52
C PHE A 283 -10.89 21.07 14.25
N LYS A 284 -9.91 20.57 15.03
CA LYS A 284 -10.05 19.40 15.91
C LYS A 284 -10.78 19.76 17.22
N GLY A 285 -12.02 20.21 17.10
CA GLY A 285 -12.84 20.64 18.24
C GLY A 285 -12.57 22.08 18.70
N GLU A 286 -12.82 22.36 19.98
CA GLU A 286 -12.50 23.65 20.60
C GLU A 286 -11.00 23.74 20.83
N VAL A 287 -10.36 24.69 20.13
CA VAL A 287 -8.91 24.86 20.12
C VAL A 287 -8.56 26.22 20.68
N ASP A 288 -7.75 26.23 21.74
CA ASP A 288 -6.99 27.39 22.17
C ASP A 288 -5.76 27.54 21.26
N LEU A 289 -5.86 28.42 20.25
CA LEU A 289 -4.86 28.59 19.20
C LEU A 289 -3.92 29.76 19.56
N PRO A 290 -2.62 29.50 19.84
CA PRO A 290 -1.66 30.58 20.07
C PRO A 290 -1.44 31.41 18.79
N ASP A 291 -1.23 32.72 18.94
CA ASP A 291 -1.17 33.63 17.79
C ASP A 291 0.08 33.48 16.90
N ASN A 292 1.18 32.91 17.40
CA ASN A 292 2.47 32.80 16.71
C ASN A 292 3.06 34.15 16.20
N PHE A 293 2.68 35.28 16.82
CA PHE A 293 3.08 36.63 16.40
C PHE A 293 4.60 36.85 16.50
N GLU A 294 5.20 36.56 17.65
CA GLU A 294 6.63 36.82 17.90
C GLU A 294 7.56 35.99 17.01
N VAL A 295 7.15 34.78 16.64
CA VAL A 295 7.89 33.94 15.68
C VAL A 295 7.80 34.54 14.27
N SER A 296 6.59 34.92 13.85
CA SER A 296 6.35 35.57 12.55
C SER A 296 7.12 36.88 12.41
N LYS A 297 7.17 37.71 13.46
CA LYS A 297 7.91 38.97 13.48
C LYS A 297 9.42 38.76 13.34
N ARG A 298 10.00 37.78 14.04
CA ARG A 298 11.42 37.42 13.89
C ARG A 298 11.76 36.95 12.47
N ARG A 299 10.89 36.14 11.86
CA ARG A 299 11.03 35.68 10.48
C ARG A 299 10.93 36.85 9.49
N LEU A 300 9.98 37.76 9.69
CA LEU A 300 9.86 38.98 8.89
C LEU A 300 11.13 39.82 8.97
N ASN A 301 11.67 40.10 10.16
CA ASN A 301 12.91 40.89 10.32
C ASN A 301 14.11 40.28 9.57
N SER A 302 14.20 38.95 9.55
CA SER A 302 15.21 38.22 8.78
C SER A 302 14.99 38.41 7.27
N LEU A 303 13.74 38.37 6.82
CA LEU A 303 13.36 38.61 5.43
C LEU A 303 13.62 40.06 5.01
N VAL A 304 13.33 41.06 5.85
CA VAL A 304 13.69 42.48 5.61
C VAL A 304 15.19 42.64 5.42
N SER A 305 15.99 41.95 6.24
CA SER A 305 17.45 41.97 6.12
C SER A 305 17.95 41.32 4.82
N ARG A 306 17.18 40.38 4.26
CA ARG A 306 17.43 39.80 2.92
C ARG A 306 17.02 40.77 1.82
N PHE A 307 15.85 41.40 1.92
CA PHE A 307 15.38 42.39 0.94
C PHE A 307 16.33 43.60 0.80
N ARG A 308 16.97 44.04 1.89
CA ARG A 308 18.02 45.08 1.82
C ARG A 308 19.24 44.67 0.99
N ARG A 309 19.55 43.37 0.95
CA ARG A 309 20.67 42.81 0.19
C ARG A 309 20.28 42.47 -1.25
N ASP A 310 19.00 42.21 -1.49
CA ASP A 310 18.43 41.84 -2.78
C ASP A 310 17.15 42.65 -3.07
N PRO A 311 17.29 43.86 -3.64
CA PRO A 311 16.15 44.71 -3.98
C PRO A 311 15.24 44.12 -5.06
N VAL A 312 15.76 43.26 -5.94
CA VAL A 312 14.97 42.61 -6.99
C VAL A 312 13.99 41.61 -6.39
N LEU A 313 14.44 40.84 -5.41
CA LEU A 313 13.55 39.95 -4.65
C LEU A 313 12.43 40.72 -3.96
N TYR A 314 12.74 41.89 -3.38
CA TYR A 314 11.74 42.73 -2.73
C TYR A 314 10.66 43.21 -3.69
N GLU A 315 11.05 43.74 -4.85
CA GLU A 315 10.09 44.23 -5.85
C GLU A 315 9.21 43.10 -6.39
N ASN A 316 9.78 41.92 -6.63
CA ASN A 316 9.02 40.74 -7.01
C ASN A 316 8.03 40.31 -5.91
N TYR A 317 8.44 40.35 -4.64
CA TYR A 317 7.56 40.01 -3.50
C TYR A 317 6.38 40.99 -3.39
N LYS A 318 6.69 42.28 -3.52
CA LYS A 318 5.71 43.37 -3.47
C LYS A 318 4.70 43.24 -4.61
N SER A 319 5.17 43.01 -5.83
CA SER A 319 4.30 42.80 -7.00
C SER A 319 3.34 41.62 -6.81
N VAL A 320 3.79 40.51 -6.21
CA VAL A 320 2.92 39.37 -5.92
C VAL A 320 1.84 39.74 -4.90
N PHE A 321 2.17 40.44 -3.82
CA PHE A 321 1.16 40.87 -2.84
C PHE A 321 0.21 41.94 -3.37
N GLU A 322 0.67 42.87 -4.21
CA GLU A 322 -0.20 43.83 -4.89
C GLU A 322 -1.19 43.11 -5.82
N GLU A 323 -0.74 42.12 -6.59
CA GLU A 323 -1.63 41.29 -7.43
C GLU A 323 -2.65 40.50 -6.58
N GLN A 324 -2.20 39.90 -5.47
CA GLN A 324 -3.08 39.17 -4.56
C GLN A 324 -4.11 40.08 -3.87
N LEU A 325 -3.71 41.31 -3.54
CA LEU A 325 -4.61 42.30 -2.94
C LEU A 325 -5.65 42.78 -3.96
N MET A 326 -5.23 43.07 -5.20
CA MET A 326 -6.14 43.46 -6.29
C MET A 326 -7.12 42.35 -6.67
N SER A 327 -6.68 41.09 -6.65
CA SER A 327 -7.52 39.92 -6.93
C SER A 327 -8.36 39.47 -5.72
N GLY A 328 -8.29 40.17 -4.59
CA GLY A 328 -9.06 39.86 -3.38
C GLY A 328 -8.64 38.57 -2.69
N VAL A 329 -7.48 37.98 -3.06
CA VAL A 329 -6.91 36.77 -2.42
C VAL A 329 -6.40 37.05 -1.02
N ILE A 330 -5.89 38.27 -0.80
CA ILE A 330 -5.54 38.80 0.51
C ILE A 330 -6.31 40.09 0.77
N GLU A 331 -6.52 40.40 2.05
CA GLU A 331 -7.10 41.68 2.48
C GLU A 331 -6.30 42.23 3.68
N GLN A 332 -6.34 43.55 3.86
CA GLN A 332 -5.70 44.20 5.00
C GLN A 332 -6.58 44.03 6.25
N VAL A 333 -5.96 43.72 7.39
CA VAL A 333 -6.65 43.51 8.67
C VAL A 333 -6.95 44.86 9.33
N ASP A 334 -8.17 45.05 9.82
CA ASP A 334 -8.54 46.14 10.71
C ASP A 334 -8.39 45.69 12.16
N ILE A 335 -7.22 45.97 12.75
CA ILE A 335 -6.85 45.58 14.12
C ILE A 335 -7.92 46.00 15.15
N THR A 336 -8.64 47.11 14.91
CA THR A 336 -9.64 47.62 15.88
C THR A 336 -10.91 46.78 15.94
N LYS A 337 -11.23 46.04 14.87
CA LYS A 337 -12.44 45.20 14.77
C LYS A 337 -12.09 43.72 14.80
N ASP A 338 -11.01 43.35 14.13
CA ASP A 338 -10.66 41.96 13.88
C ASP A 338 -9.95 41.30 15.08
N ASP A 339 -9.43 42.07 16.03
CA ASP A 339 -8.81 41.51 17.26
C ASP A 339 -9.83 41.15 18.35
N LEU A 340 -11.11 41.43 18.12
CA LEU A 340 -12.23 41.05 19.00
C LEU A 340 -12.71 39.60 18.75
N VAL A 341 -11.98 38.82 17.95
CA VAL A 341 -12.37 37.47 17.50
C VAL A 341 -11.56 36.40 18.23
N ASP A 342 -12.19 35.26 18.53
CA ASP A 342 -11.64 34.22 19.40
C ASP A 342 -10.40 33.49 18.86
N ARG A 343 -10.08 33.57 17.57
CA ARG A 343 -8.96 32.83 16.95
C ARG A 343 -8.16 33.66 15.97
N ILE A 344 -6.90 33.91 16.31
CA ILE A 344 -5.94 34.68 15.51
C ILE A 344 -4.67 33.85 15.37
N TYR A 345 -4.11 33.78 14.17
CA TYR A 345 -2.81 33.13 13.94
C TYR A 345 -2.03 33.86 12.84
N TYR A 346 -0.79 34.19 13.16
CA TYR A 346 0.18 34.84 12.27
C TYR A 346 1.11 33.78 11.67
N ALA A 347 1.02 33.64 10.35
CA ALA A 347 1.86 32.76 9.56
C ALA A 347 3.11 33.50 9.05
N PRO A 348 4.32 32.99 9.35
CA PRO A 348 5.51 33.44 8.67
C PRO A 348 5.44 33.07 7.18
N HIS A 349 6.08 33.86 6.33
CA HIS A 349 6.15 33.58 4.90
C HIS A 349 7.58 33.65 4.37
N HIS A 350 7.82 32.94 3.29
CA HIS A 350 9.13 32.91 2.63
C HIS A 350 9.00 32.69 1.12
N PRO A 351 10.00 33.15 0.33
CA PRO A 351 10.01 32.94 -1.11
C PRO A 351 10.46 31.53 -1.49
N VAL A 352 9.74 30.90 -2.39
CA VAL A 352 10.16 29.74 -3.17
C VAL A 352 10.42 30.20 -4.60
N ILE A 353 11.65 30.04 -5.04
CA ILE A 353 12.13 30.53 -6.33
C ILE A 353 12.32 29.31 -7.24
N ARG A 354 11.57 29.23 -8.34
CA ARG A 354 11.79 28.22 -9.37
C ARG A 354 12.40 28.89 -10.61
N GLU A 355 13.61 28.48 -10.96
CA GLU A 355 14.27 28.85 -12.21
C GLU A 355 13.69 28.00 -13.34
N GLN A 356 12.95 28.62 -14.27
CA GLN A 356 12.52 27.92 -15.49
C GLN A 356 13.54 28.20 -16.60
N LYS A 357 14.17 27.13 -17.10
CA LYS A 357 15.16 27.18 -18.20
C LYS A 357 14.57 27.71 -19.51
N GLU A 358 13.26 27.56 -19.73
CA GLU A 358 12.60 27.85 -21.01
C GLU A 358 12.11 29.30 -21.17
N SER A 359 11.82 30.02 -20.08
CA SER A 359 11.15 31.32 -20.16
C SER A 359 12.00 32.51 -19.70
N ASN A 360 13.26 32.28 -19.27
CA ASN A 360 14.13 33.29 -18.64
C ASN A 360 13.45 34.09 -17.51
N ARG A 361 12.35 33.57 -16.96
CA ARG A 361 11.51 34.24 -15.96
C ARG A 361 11.49 33.40 -14.70
N THR A 362 12.12 33.92 -13.66
CA THR A 362 12.11 33.34 -12.32
C THR A 362 10.70 33.48 -11.73
N ARG A 363 9.93 32.40 -11.64
CA ARG A 363 8.61 32.43 -10.97
C ARG A 363 8.85 32.40 -9.45
N LEU A 364 8.65 33.55 -8.80
CA LEU A 364 8.58 33.68 -7.35
C LEU A 364 7.22 33.19 -6.86
N ARG A 365 7.20 32.30 -5.88
CA ARG A 365 5.99 31.92 -5.13
C ARG A 365 6.19 32.22 -3.66
N ILE A 366 5.19 32.83 -3.03
CA ILE A 366 5.19 33.10 -1.59
C ILE A 366 4.51 31.93 -0.90
N VAL A 367 5.18 31.32 0.07
CA VAL A 367 4.65 30.18 0.85
C VAL A 367 4.53 30.59 2.31
N PHE A 368 3.38 30.28 2.90
CA PHE A 368 3.09 30.50 4.31
C PHE A 368 3.39 29.23 5.12
N ASP A 369 4.12 29.39 6.23
CA ASP A 369 4.48 28.30 7.13
C ASP A 369 3.44 28.17 8.25
N MET A 370 2.37 27.41 7.96
CA MET A 370 1.29 27.11 8.91
C MET A 370 1.67 26.02 9.94
N SER A 371 2.89 25.51 9.85
CA SER A 371 3.49 24.57 10.81
C SER A 371 4.44 25.26 11.79
N SER A 372 4.74 26.56 11.57
CA SER A 372 5.52 27.37 12.49
C SER A 372 4.87 27.44 13.87
N LYS A 373 5.66 27.35 14.92
CA LYS A 373 5.18 27.48 16.30
C LYS A 373 6.33 27.86 17.22
N GLU A 374 5.99 28.47 18.34
CA GLU A 374 6.92 28.58 19.45
C GLU A 374 7.14 27.20 20.10
N ARG A 375 8.29 27.03 20.75
CA ARG A 375 8.63 25.76 21.40
C ARG A 375 7.64 25.46 22.52
N GLY A 376 6.92 24.36 22.40
CA GLY A 376 5.92 23.92 23.39
C GLY A 376 4.48 24.37 23.08
N SER A 377 4.29 25.20 22.06
CA SER A 377 2.97 25.59 21.54
C SER A 377 2.55 24.69 20.38
N LEU A 378 1.27 24.74 20.01
CA LEU A 378 0.72 24.11 18.80
C LEU A 378 0.67 25.10 17.65
N SER A 379 0.90 24.65 16.42
CA SER A 379 0.69 25.48 15.22
C SER A 379 -0.75 25.38 14.71
N LEU A 380 -1.09 26.19 13.70
CA LEU A 380 -2.37 26.04 13.01
C LEU A 380 -2.55 24.61 12.46
N ASN A 381 -1.55 24.07 11.74
CA ASN A 381 -1.63 22.73 11.16
C ASN A 381 -1.76 21.59 12.18
N ASP A 382 -1.28 21.76 13.41
CA ASP A 382 -1.46 20.75 14.47
C ASP A 382 -2.93 20.64 14.90
N ASN A 383 -3.63 21.78 14.87
CA ASN A 383 -5.01 21.95 15.30
C ASN A 383 -6.05 21.68 14.21
N LEU A 384 -5.63 21.48 12.97
CA LEU A 384 -6.51 21.14 11.85
C LEU A 384 -6.48 19.65 11.53
N HIS A 385 -7.64 19.09 11.20
CA HIS A 385 -7.72 17.83 10.47
C HIS A 385 -7.13 18.02 9.07
N SER A 386 -6.39 17.03 8.56
CA SER A 386 -6.00 17.02 7.15
C SER A 386 -7.18 16.83 6.21
N GLY A 387 -8.27 16.24 6.72
CA GLY A 387 -9.31 15.61 5.92
C GLY A 387 -8.84 14.30 5.28
N PRO A 388 -9.78 13.50 4.77
CA PRO A 388 -9.45 12.30 4.01
C PRO A 388 -8.75 12.63 2.69
N ASN A 389 -7.89 11.72 2.23
CA ASN A 389 -7.29 11.85 0.91
C ASN A 389 -8.32 11.45 -0.17
N LEU A 390 -8.83 12.45 -0.90
CA LEU A 390 -9.80 12.24 -1.98
C LEU A 390 -9.16 12.13 -3.35
N ASN A 391 -7.84 12.33 -3.46
CA ASN A 391 -7.13 12.18 -4.73
C ASN A 391 -7.10 10.71 -5.15
N PRO A 392 -7.21 10.42 -6.46
CA PRO A 392 -7.04 9.07 -6.96
C PRO A 392 -5.65 8.55 -6.64
N ASN A 393 -5.53 7.23 -6.49
CA ASN A 393 -4.25 6.58 -6.34
C ASN A 393 -3.38 6.89 -7.58
N LEU A 394 -2.21 7.48 -7.36
CA LEU A 394 -1.32 7.93 -8.43
C LEU A 394 -0.89 6.78 -9.36
N LEU A 395 -0.65 5.58 -8.81
CA LEU A 395 -0.31 4.41 -9.62
C LEU A 395 -1.48 4.03 -10.53
N ILE A 396 -2.71 3.96 -9.99
CA ILE A 396 -3.91 3.65 -10.76
C ILE A 396 -4.13 4.70 -11.84
N LEU A 397 -3.95 5.99 -11.52
CA LEU A 397 -4.06 7.09 -12.47
C LEU A 397 -3.05 6.96 -13.62
N LEU A 398 -1.79 6.66 -13.30
CA LEU A 398 -0.73 6.47 -14.30
C LEU A 398 -0.92 5.20 -15.15
N LEU A 399 -1.56 4.16 -14.59
CA LEU A 399 -1.96 2.97 -15.35
C LEU A 399 -3.10 3.32 -16.30
N LYS A 400 -4.17 3.97 -15.83
CA LYS A 400 -5.29 4.48 -16.66
C LYS A 400 -4.76 5.35 -17.80
N PHE A 401 -3.85 6.28 -17.51
CA PHE A 401 -3.22 7.14 -18.52
C PHE A 401 -2.52 6.34 -19.64
N ARG A 402 -1.96 5.17 -19.33
CA ARG A 402 -1.28 4.30 -20.31
C ARG A 402 -2.21 3.33 -21.06
N MET A 403 -3.48 3.21 -20.67
CA MET A 403 -4.40 2.24 -21.29
C MET A 403 -4.87 2.63 -22.69
N ASN A 404 -4.84 3.92 -23.04
CA ASN A 404 -5.39 4.43 -24.29
C ASN A 404 -4.34 5.20 -25.12
N GLY A 405 -4.59 5.35 -26.42
CA GLY A 405 -3.63 5.89 -27.38
C GLY A 405 -3.41 7.41 -27.33
N ILE A 406 -4.39 8.18 -26.88
CA ILE A 406 -4.35 9.64 -26.81
C ILE A 406 -4.24 10.07 -25.35
N GLY A 407 -3.06 10.50 -24.92
CA GLY A 407 -2.82 11.08 -23.60
C GLY A 407 -3.10 12.58 -23.58
N ILE A 408 -3.75 13.07 -22.52
CA ILE A 408 -4.10 14.47 -22.31
C ILE A 408 -3.77 14.86 -20.88
N VAL A 409 -3.12 16.01 -20.71
CA VAL A 409 -2.82 16.61 -19.40
C VAL A 409 -3.22 18.09 -19.39
N ALA A 410 -3.79 18.58 -18.29
CA ALA A 410 -4.10 19.99 -18.09
C ALA A 410 -3.93 20.40 -16.61
N ASP A 411 -3.64 21.68 -16.36
CA ASP A 411 -3.44 22.30 -15.03
C ASP A 411 -4.67 23.14 -14.66
N ILE A 412 -5.13 23.08 -13.42
CA ILE A 412 -6.11 24.02 -12.87
C ILE A 412 -5.37 25.28 -12.41
N GLU A 413 -5.67 26.39 -13.07
CA GLU A 413 -5.10 27.69 -12.75
C GLU A 413 -5.38 28.09 -11.30
N ARG A 414 -4.32 28.26 -10.51
CA ARG A 414 -4.39 28.79 -9.13
C ARG A 414 -5.41 28.05 -8.25
N ALA A 415 -5.54 26.73 -8.43
CA ALA A 415 -6.60 25.90 -7.88
C ALA A 415 -7.02 26.20 -6.43
N PHE A 416 -6.07 26.31 -5.48
CA PHE A 416 -6.38 26.62 -4.08
C PHE A 416 -6.93 28.04 -3.87
N LEU A 417 -6.45 29.01 -4.65
CA LEU A 417 -6.87 30.41 -4.55
C LEU A 417 -8.27 30.64 -5.15
N SER A 418 -8.78 29.70 -5.96
CA SER A 418 -10.16 29.70 -6.43
C SER A 418 -11.16 29.33 -5.34
N ILE A 419 -10.71 28.87 -4.16
CA ILE A 419 -11.60 28.49 -3.05
C ILE A 419 -11.47 29.52 -1.93
N GLY A 420 -12.58 30.17 -1.60
CA GLY A 420 -12.72 31.12 -0.52
C GLY A 420 -12.68 30.48 0.86
N LEU A 421 -12.26 31.26 1.84
CA LEU A 421 -12.32 30.92 3.25
C LEU A 421 -13.39 31.76 3.96
N LYS A 422 -14.20 31.11 4.80
CA LYS A 422 -15.18 31.79 5.64
C LYS A 422 -14.53 32.89 6.48
N GLU A 423 -15.22 34.02 6.59
CA GLU A 423 -14.74 35.21 7.30
C GLU A 423 -14.25 34.90 8.73
N VAL A 424 -14.99 34.06 9.46
CA VAL A 424 -14.65 33.65 10.84
C VAL A 424 -13.30 32.95 10.97
N ASP A 425 -12.80 32.32 9.90
CA ASP A 425 -11.55 31.57 9.91
C ASP A 425 -10.38 32.35 9.26
N ARG A 426 -10.65 33.47 8.57
CA ARG A 426 -9.60 34.26 7.88
C ARG A 426 -8.53 34.79 8.84
N ASN A 427 -8.91 35.10 10.08
CA ASN A 427 -7.97 35.55 11.11
C ASN A 427 -6.96 34.47 11.53
N CYS A 428 -7.18 33.21 11.20
CA CYS A 428 -6.22 32.14 11.39
C CYS A 428 -5.13 32.09 10.31
N GLN A 429 -5.21 32.94 9.27
CA GLN A 429 -4.25 33.01 8.18
C GLN A 429 -3.69 34.43 8.01
N ARG A 430 -3.46 35.13 9.12
CA ARG A 430 -2.84 36.46 9.11
C ARG A 430 -1.35 36.36 8.80
N PHE A 431 -0.78 37.44 8.30
CA PHE A 431 0.65 37.56 8.11
C PHE A 431 1.11 39.02 8.18
N LEU A 432 2.40 39.19 8.42
CA LEU A 432 3.04 40.49 8.61
C LEU A 432 3.75 40.92 7.33
N TRP A 433 3.59 42.17 6.90
CA TRP A 433 4.23 42.71 5.70
C TRP A 433 4.79 44.13 5.91
N ILE A 434 5.74 44.53 5.07
CA ILE A 434 6.33 45.87 5.04
C ILE A 434 6.31 46.43 3.62
N ASP A 435 5.61 47.55 3.41
CA ASP A 435 5.45 48.15 2.08
C ASP A 435 6.63 48.98 1.60
N LYS A 436 7.55 49.33 2.51
CA LYS A 436 8.72 50.16 2.21
C LYS A 436 9.96 49.65 2.93
N ILE A 437 11.12 49.87 2.30
CA ILE A 437 12.44 49.65 2.89
C ILE A 437 13.19 50.99 2.85
N PRO A 438 13.65 51.53 3.99
CA PRO A 438 13.55 50.98 5.35
C PRO A 438 12.09 50.91 5.85
N PRO A 439 11.75 49.95 6.73
CA PRO A 439 10.39 49.74 7.21
C PRO A 439 9.91 50.93 8.04
N THR A 440 8.77 51.50 7.65
CA THR A 440 8.09 52.58 8.39
C THR A 440 7.11 52.04 9.41
N GLU A 441 6.36 51.01 9.04
CA GLU A 441 5.37 50.32 9.86
C GLU A 441 5.24 48.86 9.40
N ILE A 442 4.77 47.99 10.29
CA ILE A 442 4.38 46.62 9.94
C ILE A 442 2.88 46.64 9.66
N LYS A 443 2.51 46.18 8.47
CA LYS A 443 1.12 45.98 8.06
C LYS A 443 0.70 44.54 8.30
N PHE A 444 -0.60 44.37 8.52
CA PHE A 444 -1.23 43.09 8.81
C PHE A 444 -2.19 42.77 7.68
N TYR A 445 -1.99 41.61 7.08
CA TYR A 445 -2.84 41.09 6.02
C TYR A 445 -3.36 39.71 6.42
N ARG A 446 -4.42 39.24 5.77
CA ARG A 446 -4.91 37.87 5.90
C ARG A 446 -5.33 37.31 4.55
N ASN A 447 -5.21 35.99 4.40
CA ASN A 447 -5.74 35.30 3.21
C ASN A 447 -7.27 35.17 3.31
N THR A 448 -7.96 35.44 2.21
CA THR A 448 -9.42 35.26 2.06
C THR A 448 -9.76 33.94 1.38
N THR A 449 -8.74 33.18 0.99
CA THR A 449 -8.81 31.92 0.22
C THR A 449 -8.02 30.83 0.92
N VAL A 450 -8.22 29.59 0.49
CA VAL A 450 -7.40 28.46 0.93
C VAL A 450 -5.97 28.67 0.44
N SER A 451 -5.03 28.77 1.37
CA SER A 451 -3.63 29.06 1.07
C SER A 451 -2.76 27.81 1.01
N PHE A 452 -1.65 27.90 0.26
CA PHE A 452 -0.60 26.89 0.31
C PHE A 452 0.05 26.86 1.69
N GLY A 453 0.30 25.66 2.20
CA GLY A 453 0.92 25.42 3.52
C GLY A 453 -0.07 25.02 4.61
N VAL A 454 -1.38 25.22 4.42
CA VAL A 454 -2.41 24.69 5.32
C VAL A 454 -2.61 23.20 5.05
N LYS A 455 -2.65 22.40 6.14
CA LYS A 455 -2.71 20.94 6.08
C LYS A 455 -3.96 20.40 5.35
N SER A 456 -5.09 21.09 5.46
CA SER A 456 -6.36 20.70 4.86
C SER A 456 -6.57 21.22 3.43
N SER A 457 -5.65 22.03 2.87
CA SER A 457 -5.84 22.61 1.52
C SER A 457 -6.05 21.56 0.43
N PRO A 458 -5.27 20.46 0.35
CA PRO A 458 -5.50 19.43 -0.66
C PRO A 458 -6.88 18.78 -0.55
N PHE A 459 -7.35 18.57 0.68
CA PHE A 459 -8.68 18.05 0.96
C PHE A 459 -9.77 19.02 0.50
N HIS A 460 -9.67 20.31 0.86
CA HIS A 460 -10.64 21.32 0.42
C HIS A 460 -10.74 21.38 -1.10
N LEU A 461 -9.62 21.37 -1.81
CA LEU A 461 -9.61 21.40 -3.27
C LEU A 461 -10.33 20.18 -3.86
N ALA A 462 -9.92 18.98 -3.45
CA ALA A 462 -10.50 17.75 -3.99
C ALA A 462 -11.98 17.59 -3.62
N ALA A 463 -12.37 17.94 -2.38
CA ALA A 463 -13.75 17.85 -1.92
C ALA A 463 -14.66 18.85 -2.64
N THR A 464 -14.20 20.10 -2.83
CA THR A 464 -14.94 21.12 -3.58
C THR A 464 -15.12 20.70 -5.04
N ILE A 465 -14.07 20.22 -5.71
CA ILE A 465 -14.17 19.76 -7.10
C ILE A 465 -15.14 18.58 -7.20
N LYS A 466 -15.02 17.55 -6.35
CA LYS A 466 -15.93 16.41 -6.37
C LYS A 466 -17.37 16.82 -6.11
N HIS A 467 -17.60 17.72 -5.15
CA HIS A 467 -18.93 18.27 -4.89
C HIS A 467 -19.48 18.97 -6.13
N HIS A 468 -18.69 19.85 -6.74
CA HIS A 468 -19.10 20.59 -7.93
C HIS A 468 -19.40 19.65 -9.12
N VAL A 469 -18.52 18.69 -9.41
CA VAL A 469 -18.73 17.73 -10.50
C VAL A 469 -20.00 16.89 -10.29
N ARG A 470 -20.34 16.55 -9.03
CA ARG A 470 -21.59 15.84 -8.69
C ARG A 470 -22.86 16.61 -9.04
N THR A 471 -22.86 17.95 -9.02
CA THR A 471 -24.06 18.74 -9.33
C THR A 471 -24.45 18.68 -10.81
N PHE A 472 -23.49 18.41 -11.71
CA PHE A 472 -23.73 18.24 -13.15
C PHE A 472 -24.26 16.84 -13.52
N GLY A 473 -24.18 15.88 -12.60
CA GLY A 473 -24.68 14.52 -12.77
C GLY A 473 -24.13 13.82 -14.02
N ASN A 474 -24.95 12.96 -14.62
CA ASN A 474 -24.62 12.19 -15.82
C ASN A 474 -24.85 12.98 -17.13
N SER A 475 -24.97 14.31 -17.09
CA SER A 475 -25.24 15.11 -18.29
C SER A 475 -24.11 14.98 -19.33
N ASN A 476 -22.87 14.83 -18.86
CA ASN A 476 -21.69 14.53 -19.66
C ASN A 476 -20.86 13.41 -18.98
N PRO A 477 -21.18 12.12 -19.21
CA PRO A 477 -20.58 11.00 -18.47
C PRO A 477 -19.05 10.89 -18.61
N ALA A 478 -18.51 11.21 -19.79
CA ALA A 478 -17.07 11.15 -20.05
C ALA A 478 -16.31 12.23 -19.27
N ALA A 479 -16.78 13.48 -19.31
CA ALA A 479 -16.20 14.58 -18.56
C ALA A 479 -16.38 14.42 -17.05
N TYR A 480 -17.54 13.94 -16.60
CA TYR A 480 -17.77 13.58 -15.21
C TYR A 480 -16.73 12.58 -14.70
N LYS A 481 -16.54 11.47 -15.44
CA LYS A 481 -15.58 10.43 -15.08
C LYS A 481 -14.14 10.96 -15.10
N ALA A 482 -13.79 11.76 -16.10
CA ALA A 482 -12.49 12.40 -16.21
C ALA A 482 -12.18 13.28 -14.98
N LEU A 483 -13.10 14.17 -14.60
CA LEU A 483 -12.90 15.08 -13.48
C LEU A 483 -12.97 14.35 -12.12
N ASN A 484 -13.87 13.38 -11.96
CA ASN A 484 -14.04 12.69 -10.69
C ASN A 484 -12.91 11.69 -10.36
N ASP A 485 -12.40 11.00 -11.38
CA ASP A 485 -11.48 9.86 -11.18
C ASP A 485 -10.02 10.17 -11.56
N CYS A 486 -9.78 11.24 -12.32
CA CYS A 486 -8.48 11.48 -12.96
C CYS A 486 -7.85 12.85 -12.67
N LEU A 487 -8.42 13.62 -11.75
CA LEU A 487 -7.77 14.81 -11.18
C LEU A 487 -6.88 14.43 -10.01
N TYR A 488 -5.59 14.75 -10.10
CA TYR A 488 -4.63 14.62 -9.01
C TYR A 488 -4.20 16.01 -8.54
N VAL A 489 -4.76 16.46 -7.41
CA VAL A 489 -4.59 17.83 -6.89
C VAL A 489 -5.06 18.86 -7.94
N ASP A 490 -4.13 19.51 -8.64
CA ASP A 490 -4.35 20.53 -9.66
C ASP A 490 -4.18 20.00 -11.10
N ASP A 491 -3.69 18.77 -11.29
CA ASP A 491 -3.44 18.18 -12.61
C ASP A 491 -4.57 17.22 -13.06
N LEU A 492 -5.17 17.48 -14.22
CA LEU A 492 -6.05 16.54 -14.92
C LEU A 492 -5.22 15.63 -15.81
N ILE A 493 -5.28 14.31 -15.60
CA ILE A 493 -4.48 13.33 -16.34
C ILE A 493 -5.39 12.24 -16.92
N ILE A 494 -5.71 12.33 -18.20
CA ILE A 494 -6.63 11.39 -18.87
C ILE A 494 -6.03 10.78 -20.12
N SER A 495 -6.60 9.64 -20.55
CA SER A 495 -6.28 9.04 -21.84
C SER A 495 -7.53 8.51 -22.51
N LEU A 496 -7.63 8.65 -23.82
CA LEU A 496 -8.78 8.26 -24.65
C LEU A 496 -8.30 7.60 -25.96
N ASN A 497 -9.19 6.88 -26.66
CA ASN A 497 -8.85 6.23 -27.93
C ASN A 497 -9.45 6.92 -29.16
N ASP A 498 -10.49 7.74 -28.96
CA ASP A 498 -11.18 8.47 -30.02
C ASP A 498 -10.91 9.98 -29.91
N ILE A 499 -10.67 10.62 -31.06
CA ILE A 499 -10.31 12.04 -31.13
C ILE A 499 -11.53 12.92 -30.89
N ASN A 500 -12.71 12.55 -31.37
CA ASN A 500 -13.92 13.34 -31.17
C ASN A 500 -14.33 13.28 -29.70
N GLU A 501 -14.29 12.08 -29.09
CA GLU A 501 -14.51 11.89 -27.65
C GLU A 501 -13.51 12.74 -26.82
N ALA A 502 -12.25 12.80 -27.24
CA ALA A 502 -11.24 13.63 -26.58
C ALA A 502 -11.56 15.14 -26.67
N VAL A 503 -11.96 15.61 -27.85
CA VAL A 503 -12.34 17.02 -28.04
C VAL A 503 -13.54 17.40 -27.17
N GLU A 504 -14.59 16.57 -27.17
CA GLU A 504 -15.80 16.81 -26.38
C GLU A 504 -15.50 16.75 -24.88
N THR A 505 -14.80 15.71 -24.42
CA THR A 505 -14.44 15.55 -23.01
C THR A 505 -13.63 16.73 -22.48
N CYS A 506 -12.66 17.23 -23.26
CA CYS A 506 -11.87 18.40 -22.85
C CYS A 506 -12.68 19.68 -22.80
N LYS A 507 -13.57 19.90 -23.78
CA LYS A 507 -14.46 21.07 -23.81
C LYS A 507 -15.41 21.06 -22.62
N ASP A 508 -16.05 19.93 -22.36
CA ASP A 508 -16.98 19.76 -21.24
C ASP A 508 -16.27 19.89 -19.89
N ALA A 509 -15.10 19.26 -19.73
CA ALA A 509 -14.30 19.37 -18.51
C ALA A 509 -13.92 20.84 -18.22
N LYS A 510 -13.52 21.59 -19.25
CA LYS A 510 -13.21 23.01 -19.16
C LYS A 510 -14.45 23.82 -18.75
N ASN A 511 -15.60 23.55 -19.35
CA ASN A 511 -16.84 24.27 -19.05
C ASN A 511 -17.35 24.01 -17.63
N ILE A 512 -17.30 22.74 -17.18
CA ILE A 512 -17.69 22.36 -15.83
C ILE A 512 -16.84 23.11 -14.82
N LEU A 513 -15.52 23.00 -14.87
CA LEU A 513 -14.65 23.67 -13.89
C LEU A 513 -14.70 25.21 -14.02
N ALA A 514 -14.82 25.76 -15.23
CA ALA A 514 -14.96 27.20 -15.42
C ALA A 514 -16.21 27.75 -14.73
N SER A 515 -17.28 26.96 -14.63
CA SER A 515 -18.49 27.35 -13.90
C SER A 515 -18.28 27.41 -12.38
N ALA A 516 -17.23 26.80 -11.83
CA ALA A 516 -16.76 26.96 -10.45
C ALA A 516 -15.63 27.99 -10.31
N ASN A 517 -15.38 28.81 -11.33
CA ASN A 517 -14.24 29.74 -11.39
C ASN A 517 -12.87 29.02 -11.26
N MET A 518 -12.80 27.80 -11.80
CA MET A 518 -11.58 26.99 -11.91
C MET A 518 -11.24 26.79 -13.39
N ASN A 519 -10.25 27.53 -13.89
CA ASN A 519 -9.89 27.48 -15.31
C ASN A 519 -8.85 26.38 -15.60
N LEU A 520 -9.15 25.47 -16.52
CA LEU A 520 -8.18 24.49 -17.01
C LEU A 520 -7.32 25.06 -18.15
N ARG A 521 -6.00 24.98 -17.98
CA ARG A 521 -4.99 25.54 -18.90
C ARG A 521 -3.78 24.63 -19.07
N GLU A 522 -2.76 25.14 -19.76
CA GLU A 522 -1.50 24.44 -20.04
C GLU A 522 -1.72 23.04 -20.65
N TRP A 523 -2.70 22.94 -21.56
CA TRP A 523 -3.12 21.67 -22.16
C TRP A 523 -1.98 21.03 -22.96
N ARG A 524 -1.77 19.72 -22.77
CA ARG A 524 -0.75 18.91 -23.43
C ARG A 524 -1.37 17.63 -23.96
N THR A 525 -0.92 17.19 -25.14
CA THR A 525 -1.31 15.88 -25.71
C THR A 525 -0.18 15.25 -26.51
N ASN A 526 -0.22 13.93 -26.69
CA ASN A 526 0.66 13.18 -27.61
C ASN A 526 0.05 13.04 -29.04
N SER A 527 -1.20 13.46 -29.27
CA SER A 527 -1.86 13.36 -30.56
C SER A 527 -1.67 14.65 -31.38
N PRO A 528 -0.97 14.60 -32.54
CA PRO A 528 -0.81 15.76 -33.41
C PRO A 528 -2.14 16.31 -33.92
N GLU A 529 -3.10 15.43 -34.20
CA GLU A 529 -4.43 15.81 -34.71
C GLU A 529 -5.23 16.59 -33.65
N LEU A 530 -5.26 16.09 -32.40
CA LEU A 530 -5.91 16.80 -31.29
C LEU A 530 -5.21 18.14 -31.01
N ALA A 531 -3.89 18.17 -31.11
CA ALA A 531 -3.13 19.40 -30.97
C ALA A 531 -3.55 20.44 -32.03
N THR A 532 -3.68 20.07 -33.30
CA THR A 532 -4.14 21.01 -34.35
C THR A 532 -5.54 21.54 -34.03
N ILE A 533 -6.49 20.67 -33.65
CA ILE A 533 -7.85 21.09 -33.28
C ILE A 533 -7.84 22.10 -32.12
N TRP A 534 -6.98 21.91 -31.12
CA TRP A 534 -6.85 22.84 -30.01
C TRP A 534 -6.30 24.22 -30.40
N GLN A 535 -5.43 24.30 -31.42
CA GLN A 535 -4.97 25.58 -31.96
C GLN A 535 -6.14 26.37 -32.58
N ASP A 536 -6.99 25.67 -33.34
CA ASP A 536 -8.14 26.30 -34.00
C ASP A 536 -9.23 26.73 -33.00
N ASN A 537 -9.25 26.14 -31.79
CA ASN A 537 -10.24 26.39 -30.74
C ASN A 537 -9.69 27.20 -29.53
N ASN A 538 -8.56 27.91 -29.67
CA ASN A 538 -7.97 28.78 -28.62
C ASN A 538 -7.73 28.09 -27.25
N PHE A 539 -7.29 26.82 -27.23
CA PHE A 539 -6.81 26.20 -26.00
C PHE A 539 -5.41 26.74 -25.64
N GLU A 540 -5.21 27.17 -24.39
CA GLU A 540 -3.90 27.63 -23.90
C GLU A 540 -2.95 26.43 -23.77
N LYS A 541 -1.95 26.35 -24.66
CA LYS A 541 -0.95 25.29 -24.71
C LYS A 541 0.35 25.69 -24.03
N LYS A 542 1.05 24.71 -23.47
CA LYS A 542 2.44 24.87 -23.03
C LYS A 542 3.40 24.42 -24.14
N PRO A 543 4.56 25.08 -24.33
CA PRO A 543 5.56 24.65 -25.32
C PRO A 543 6.11 23.24 -25.02
N GLU A 544 6.64 22.60 -26.06
CA GLU A 544 6.95 21.17 -26.21
C GLU A 544 7.79 20.55 -25.08
N ASP A 545 7.17 19.65 -24.33
CA ASP A 545 7.73 18.34 -24.00
C ASP A 545 6.72 17.31 -24.52
N ASN A 546 7.08 16.51 -25.51
CA ASN A 546 6.19 15.45 -26.00
C ASN A 546 5.79 14.57 -24.81
N LEU A 547 4.48 14.52 -24.49
CA LEU A 547 3.96 13.55 -23.53
C LEU A 547 4.35 12.16 -24.03
N ILE A 548 5.21 11.47 -23.26
CA ILE A 548 5.61 10.09 -23.55
C ILE A 548 4.43 9.18 -23.18
N ALA A 549 3.39 9.19 -24.00
CA ALA A 549 2.41 8.13 -24.05
C ALA A 549 2.92 7.09 -25.06
N ILE A 550 2.93 5.83 -24.65
CA ILE A 550 3.39 4.69 -25.45
C ILE A 550 2.60 4.71 -26.76
N LYS A 551 3.29 4.76 -27.91
CA LYS A 551 2.67 4.39 -29.19
C LYS A 551 2.16 2.97 -29.02
N ALA A 552 0.86 2.79 -28.85
CA ALA A 552 0.26 1.47 -28.84
C ALA A 552 0.64 0.79 -30.18
N SER A 553 1.49 -0.23 -30.11
CA SER A 553 1.85 -1.01 -31.30
C SER A 553 0.57 -1.67 -31.83
N PRO A 554 0.25 -1.60 -33.14
CA PRO A 554 -0.98 -2.19 -33.69
C PRO A 554 -1.07 -3.73 -33.58
N THR A 555 -0.03 -4.38 -33.05
CA THR A 555 0.17 -5.83 -33.11
C THR A 555 -0.46 -6.66 -31.99
N PHE A 556 -1.20 -6.06 -31.04
CA PHE A 556 -1.92 -6.80 -29.99
C PHE A 556 -3.44 -6.89 -30.22
N ARG A 557 -3.89 -6.91 -31.48
CA ARG A 557 -5.23 -7.38 -31.84
C ARG A 557 -5.13 -8.65 -32.69
N SER A 558 -5.85 -9.69 -32.27
CA SER A 558 -6.02 -11.01 -32.90
C SER A 558 -5.00 -12.07 -32.49
N SER A 559 -5.36 -12.93 -31.52
CA SER A 559 -4.99 -14.39 -31.48
C SER A 559 -5.28 -15.13 -30.16
N TYR A 560 -6.10 -14.63 -29.22
CA TYR A 560 -6.42 -15.39 -27.99
C TYR A 560 -7.89 -15.44 -27.56
N PHE A 561 -8.82 -15.12 -28.45
CA PHE A 561 -10.22 -15.51 -28.28
C PHE A 561 -10.81 -15.96 -29.62
N SER A 562 -10.70 -17.27 -29.86
CA SER A 562 -11.54 -18.06 -30.75
C SER A 562 -11.76 -19.41 -30.10
#